data_AF-A0A1G6LB49-F1
#
_entry.id   AF-A0A1G6LB49-F1
#
_cell.length_a   1.000
_cell.length_b   1.000
_cell.length_c   1.000
_cell.angle_alpha   90.00
_cell.angle_beta   90.00
_cell.angle_gamma   90.00
#
_symmetry.space_group_name_H-M   'P 1'
#
loop_
_entity.id
_entity.type
_entity.pdbx_description
1 polymer ?
#
loop_
_entity_poly.entity_id
_entity_poly.type
_entity_poly.pdbx_seq_one_letter_code
_entity_poly.pdbx_strand_id
1 'polypeptide(L)'
;MWNGVPYLFADFIKTIRKKKEEGIQYVSEKEPAYRFYLAWLTFPPMILFYFGKPVELIIIYGALGALFMPFLAVSLLLLLNSQKVTDAYRNRLTANLVLTGCLILFAFLGAQELMDIFAK
;
A
#
# COMPACT_ATOMS: atom_id res chain seq x y z
N MET A 1 10.77 7.96 1.17
CA MET A 1 9.80 7.21 0.35
C MET A 1 10.08 7.31 -1.16
N TRP A 2 10.52 8.46 -1.70
CA TRP A 2 10.75 8.67 -3.13
C TRP A 2 11.77 7.72 -3.78
N ASN A 3 12.87 7.40 -3.08
CA ASN A 3 13.91 6.52 -3.62
C ASN A 3 13.64 5.02 -3.38
N GLY A 4 12.86 4.66 -2.36
CA GLY A 4 12.72 3.27 -1.93
C GLY A 4 12.07 2.35 -2.97
N VAL A 5 10.99 2.81 -3.60
CA VAL A 5 10.29 2.03 -4.64
C VAL A 5 11.14 1.84 -5.91
N PRO A 6 11.82 2.87 -6.45
CA PRO A 6 12.80 2.68 -7.53
C PRO A 6 13.90 1.66 -7.19
N TYR A 7 14.40 1.66 -5.95
CA TYR A 7 15.41 0.72 -5.47
C TYR A 7 14.89 -0.73 -5.47
N LEU A 8 13.68 -0.96 -4.94
CA LEU A 8 13.03 -2.28 -4.94
C LEU A 8 12.75 -2.78 -6.36
N PHE A 9 12.30 -1.89 -7.25
CA PHE A 9 12.05 -2.24 -8.64
C PHE A 9 13.34 -2.66 -9.36
N ALA A 10 14.43 -1.92 -9.17
CA ALA A 10 15.72 -2.27 -9.75
C ALA A 10 16.26 -3.61 -9.22
N ASP A 11 16.14 -3.88 -7.92
CA ASP A 11 16.55 -5.18 -7.34
C ASP A 11 15.68 -6.35 -7.84
N PHE A 12 14.38 -6.12 -7.99
CA PHE A 12 13.46 -7.10 -8.59
C PHE A 12 13.84 -7.45 -10.03
N ILE A 13 14.13 -6.44 -10.86
CA ILE A 13 14.56 -6.63 -12.25
C ILE A 13 15.91 -7.36 -12.32
N LYS A 14 16.86 -7.02 -11.44
CA LYS A 14 18.14 -7.74 -11.32
C LYS A 14 17.94 -9.22 -10.95
N THR A 15 17.04 -9.48 -10.00
CA THR A 15 16.71 -10.83 -9.53
C THR A 15 16.06 -11.65 -10.65
N ILE A 16 15.09 -11.09 -11.37
CA ILE A 16 14.44 -11.77 -12.53
C ILE A 16 15.44 -12.04 -13.65
N ARG A 17 16.32 -11.09 -13.94
CA ARG A 17 17.34 -11.22 -15.00
C ARG A 17 18.48 -12.16 -14.63
N LYS A 18 18.42 -12.84 -13.47
CA LYS A 18 19.47 -13.72 -12.90
C LYS A 18 20.88 -13.08 -12.94
N LYS A 19 20.93 -11.75 -12.86
CA LYS A 19 22.18 -10.98 -13.00
C LYS A 19 22.86 -10.72 -11.64
N LYS A 20 22.49 -11.48 -10.61
CA LYS A 20 23.19 -11.47 -9.32
C LYS A 20 24.49 -12.24 -9.49
N GLU A 21 25.55 -11.51 -9.83
CA GLU A 21 26.92 -11.97 -9.59
C GLU A 21 27.08 -12.27 -8.09
N GLU A 22 27.95 -13.21 -7.74
CA GLU A 22 28.18 -13.67 -6.36
C GLU A 22 28.59 -12.49 -5.46
N GLY A 23 27.64 -11.96 -4.68
CA GLY A 23 27.85 -10.87 -3.72
C GLY A 23 26.61 -10.00 -3.47
N ILE A 24 26.63 -9.23 -2.37
CA ILE A 24 25.59 -8.22 -2.08
C ILE A 24 25.80 -7.04 -3.03
N GLN A 25 25.19 -7.09 -4.21
CA GLN A 25 25.20 -6.00 -5.18
C GLN A 25 24.15 -4.94 -4.78
N TYR A 26 24.60 -3.87 -4.12
CA TYR A 26 23.75 -2.70 -3.88
C TYR A 26 23.28 -2.11 -5.21
N VAL A 27 21.98 -1.83 -5.32
CA VAL A 27 21.43 -1.11 -6.47
C VAL A 27 22.05 0.29 -6.50
N SER A 28 22.38 0.79 -7.69
CA SER A 28 22.89 2.16 -7.87
C SER A 28 21.88 3.02 -8.62
N GLU A 29 21.83 4.32 -8.30
CA GLU A 29 20.97 5.31 -8.97
C GLU A 29 21.27 5.47 -10.47
N LYS A 30 22.45 5.02 -10.91
CA LYS A 30 22.85 5.02 -12.32
C LYS A 30 22.23 3.88 -13.13
N GLU A 31 21.57 2.92 -12.49
CA GLU A 31 21.00 1.78 -13.18
C GLU A 31 19.85 2.16 -14.12
N PRO A 32 19.79 1.54 -15.31
CA PRO A 32 18.75 1.85 -16.28
C PRO A 32 17.35 1.53 -15.75
N ALA A 33 17.19 0.45 -14.96
CA ALA A 33 15.91 0.09 -14.35
C ALA A 33 15.45 1.13 -13.31
N TYR A 34 16.38 1.65 -12.50
CA TYR A 34 16.11 2.69 -11.52
C TYR A 34 15.68 4.00 -12.20
N ARG A 35 16.44 4.46 -13.20
CA ARG A 35 16.14 5.69 -13.95
C ARG A 35 14.87 5.59 -14.78
N PHE A 36 14.59 4.42 -15.36
CA PHE A 36 13.32 4.14 -16.03
C PHE A 36 12.15 4.30 -15.06
N TYR A 37 12.25 3.73 -13.86
CA TYR A 37 11.19 3.86 -12.86
C TYR A 37 11.01 5.31 -12.40
N LEU A 38 12.08 6.10 -12.29
CA LEU A 38 11.97 7.54 -12.01
C LEU A 38 11.23 8.29 -13.13
N ALA A 39 11.54 8.00 -14.40
CA ALA A 39 10.79 8.56 -15.52
C ALA A 39 9.32 8.14 -15.47
N TRP A 40 9.05 6.87 -15.14
CA TRP A 40 7.71 6.34 -14.94
C TRP A 40 6.96 6.95 -13.75
N LEU A 41 7.64 7.43 -12.71
CA LEU A 41 6.97 8.19 -11.64
C LEU A 41 6.61 9.62 -12.09
N THR A 42 7.27 10.12 -13.13
CA THR A 42 7.24 11.54 -13.50
C THR A 42 6.25 11.81 -14.64
N PHE A 43 6.32 11.04 -15.72
CA PHE A 43 5.52 11.28 -16.92
C PHE A 43 4.04 10.88 -16.82
N PRO A 44 3.66 9.71 -16.24
CA PRO A 44 2.26 9.33 -16.11
C PRO A 44 1.40 10.34 -15.33
N PRO A 45 1.84 10.87 -14.16
CA PRO A 45 1.08 11.93 -13.47
C PRO A 45 0.93 13.19 -14.32
N MET A 46 1.96 13.59 -15.07
CA MET A 46 1.89 14.76 -15.97
C MET A 46 0.93 14.54 -17.14
N ILE A 47 0.93 13.34 -17.73
CA ILE A 47 0.01 12.97 -18.81
C ILE A 47 -1.43 12.96 -18.28
N LEU A 48 -1.67 12.36 -17.11
CA LEU A 48 -2.99 12.35 -16.46
C LEU A 48 -3.47 13.75 -16.10
N PHE A 49 -2.57 14.63 -15.67
CA PHE A 49 -2.87 16.03 -15.41
C PHE A 49 -3.32 16.75 -16.70
N TYR A 50 -2.66 16.49 -17.83
CA TYR A 50 -3.06 17.03 -19.13
C TYR A 50 -4.46 16.59 -19.57
N PHE A 51 -4.88 15.38 -19.22
CA PHE A 51 -6.21 14.85 -19.54
C PHE A 51 -7.34 15.35 -18.60
N GLY A 52 -7.04 16.21 -17.62
CA GLY A 52 -8.05 16.86 -16.79
C GLY A 52 -8.82 15.94 -15.82
N LYS A 53 -8.48 14.65 -15.77
CA LYS A 53 -9.04 13.65 -14.84
C LYS A 53 -8.11 13.20 -13.69
N PRO A 54 -7.14 13.99 -13.19
CA PRO A 54 -6.25 13.51 -12.14
C PRO A 54 -7.01 13.24 -10.82
N VAL A 55 -8.07 14.01 -10.54
CA VAL A 55 -8.78 13.96 -9.26
C VAL A 55 -9.48 12.62 -9.04
N GLU A 56 -10.21 12.12 -10.04
CA GLU A 56 -10.92 10.83 -9.93
C GLU A 56 -9.95 9.66 -9.75
N LEU A 57 -8.83 9.66 -10.50
CA LEU A 57 -7.81 8.63 -10.38
C LEU A 57 -7.18 8.65 -8.97
N ILE A 58 -6.85 9.84 -8.46
CA ILE A 58 -6.30 10.01 -7.10
C ILE A 58 -7.31 9.54 -6.05
N ILE A 59 -8.59 9.84 -6.21
CA ILE A 59 -9.65 9.39 -5.29
C ILE A 59 -9.75 7.87 -5.29
N ILE A 60 -9.77 7.22 -6.46
CA ILE A 60 -9.80 5.76 -6.56
C ILE A 60 -8.55 5.15 -5.92
N TYR A 61 -7.37 5.69 -6.20
CA TYR A 61 -6.12 5.24 -5.57
C TYR A 61 -6.14 5.43 -4.04
N GLY A 62 -6.66 6.56 -3.57
CA GLY A 62 -6.82 6.86 -2.16
C GLY A 62 -7.81 5.92 -1.48
N ALA A 63 -8.94 5.63 -2.12
CA ALA A 63 -9.96 4.71 -1.65
C ALA A 63 -9.42 3.27 -1.57
N LEU A 64 -8.73 2.80 -2.60
CA LEU A 64 -8.05 1.50 -2.58
C LEU A 64 -6.98 1.42 -1.48
N GLY A 65 -6.22 2.50 -1.28
CA GLY A 65 -5.25 2.60 -0.18
C GLY A 65 -5.91 2.64 1.20
N ALA A 66 -7.07 3.28 1.33
CA ALA A 66 -7.83 3.35 2.57
C ALA A 66 -8.33 1.95 3.00
N LEU A 67 -8.65 1.06 2.06
CA LEU A 67 -9.05 -0.33 2.33
C LEU A 67 -7.94 -1.19 2.96
N PHE A 68 -6.67 -0.78 2.87
CA PHE A 68 -5.58 -1.51 3.53
C PHE A 68 -5.69 -1.47 5.06
N MET A 69 -6.12 -0.35 5.65
CA MET A 69 -6.30 -0.25 7.11
C MET A 69 -7.32 -1.24 7.68
N PRO A 70 -8.58 -1.30 7.20
CA PRO A 70 -9.55 -2.26 7.69
C PRO A 70 -9.12 -3.70 7.40
N PHE A 71 -8.48 -3.97 6.26
CA PHE A 71 -7.91 -5.30 5.98
C PHE A 71 -6.87 -5.72 7.04
N LEU A 72 -5.93 -4.82 7.39
CA LEU A 72 -4.95 -5.08 8.44
C LEU A 72 -5.61 -5.24 9.81
N ALA A 73 -6.59 -4.39 10.14
CA ALA A 73 -7.27 -4.46 11.43
C ALA A 73 -8.03 -5.78 11.60
N VAL A 74 -8.76 -6.24 10.57
CA VAL A 74 -9.41 -7.56 10.56
C VAL A 74 -8.35 -8.65 10.70
N SER A 75 -7.28 -8.61 9.90
CA SER A 75 -6.24 -9.63 9.92
C SER A 75 -5.57 -9.76 11.29
N LEU A 76 -5.24 -8.64 11.93
CA LEU A 76 -4.64 -8.63 13.27
C LEU A 76 -5.63 -9.10 14.33
N LEU A 77 -6.89 -8.66 14.29
CA LEU A 77 -7.92 -9.14 15.22
C LEU A 77 -8.14 -10.64 15.11
N LEU A 78 -8.17 -11.20 13.89
CA LEU A 78 -8.36 -12.63 13.68
C LEU A 78 -7.11 -13.43 14.07
N LEU A 79 -5.93 -12.98 13.64
CA LEU A 79 -4.70 -13.73 13.80
C LEU A 79 -4.20 -13.70 15.26
N LEU A 80 -4.20 -12.52 15.91
CA LEU A 80 -3.68 -12.37 17.27
C LEU A 80 -4.69 -12.74 18.37
N ASN A 81 -5.99 -12.87 18.06
CA ASN A 81 -6.95 -13.49 18.98
C ASN A 81 -7.16 -14.99 18.70
N SER A 82 -6.48 -15.57 17.72
CA SER A 82 -6.60 -17.00 17.41
C SER A 82 -5.96 -17.86 18.51
N GLN A 83 -6.51 -19.05 18.73
CA GLN A 83 -5.96 -20.03 19.70
C GLN A 83 -4.54 -20.49 19.36
N LYS A 84 -4.08 -20.26 18.11
CA LYS A 84 -2.73 -20.60 17.63
C LYS A 84 -1.63 -19.68 18.16
N VAL A 85 -1.98 -18.52 18.74
CA VAL A 85 -1.03 -17.55 19.29
C VAL A 85 -0.93 -17.72 20.81
N THR A 86 0.30 -17.77 21.33
CA THR A 86 0.59 -17.85 22.77
C THR A 86 0.14 -16.57 23.48
N ASP A 87 -0.36 -16.70 24.71
CA ASP A 87 -1.01 -15.61 25.44
C ASP A 87 -0.19 -14.33 25.56
N ALA A 88 1.15 -14.44 25.58
CA ALA A 88 2.05 -13.29 25.65
C ALA A 88 2.00 -12.37 24.41
N TYR A 89 1.66 -12.90 23.24
CA TYR A 89 1.60 -12.17 21.96
C TYR A 89 0.19 -11.92 21.46
N ARG A 90 -0.83 -12.28 22.25
CA ARG A 90 -2.22 -11.99 21.92
C ARG A 90 -2.49 -10.50 22.01
N ASN A 91 -3.48 -10.04 21.25
CA ASN A 91 -3.94 -8.67 21.37
C ASN A 91 -4.43 -8.41 22.79
N ARG A 92 -3.90 -7.35 23.40
CA ARG A 92 -4.41 -6.83 24.68
C ARG A 92 -5.76 -6.14 24.46
N LEU A 93 -6.50 -5.94 25.55
CA LEU A 93 -7.77 -5.21 25.54
C LEU A 93 -7.69 -3.88 24.79
N THR A 94 -6.63 -3.11 25.00
CA THR A 94 -6.39 -1.82 24.33
C THR A 94 -6.24 -1.98 22.81
N ALA A 95 -5.45 -2.95 22.35
CA ALA A 95 -5.28 -3.23 20.92
C ALA A 95 -6.62 -3.66 20.29
N ASN A 96 -7.37 -4.54 20.95
CA ASN A 96 -8.69 -4.97 20.46
C ASN A 96 -9.68 -3.80 20.38
N LEU A 97 -9.71 -2.90 21.36
CA LEU A 97 -10.57 -1.71 21.33
C LEU A 97 -10.20 -0.76 20.18
N VAL A 98 -8.91 -0.47 20.01
CA VAL A 98 -8.44 0.44 18.94
C VAL A 98 -8.71 -0.15 17.55
N LEU A 99 -8.41 -1.43 17.35
CA LEU A 99 -8.64 -2.09 16.05
C LEU A 99 -10.13 -2.20 15.74
N THR A 100 -10.96 -2.52 16.73
CA THR A 100 -12.42 -2.57 16.55
C THR A 100 -12.98 -1.17 16.25
N GLY A 101 -12.52 -0.14 16.97
CA GLY A 101 -12.89 1.25 16.70
C GLY A 101 -12.48 1.71 15.29
N CYS A 102 -11.28 1.31 14.84
CA CYS A 102 -10.84 1.53 13.46
C CYS A 102 -11.80 0.88 12.46
N LEU A 103 -12.17 -0.39 12.66
CA LEU A 103 -13.13 -1.07 11.78
C LEU A 103 -14.50 -0.39 11.74
N ILE A 104 -15.02 0.04 12.89
CA ILE A 104 -16.30 0.75 12.97
C ILE A 104 -16.23 2.06 12.17
N LEU A 105 -15.17 2.86 12.37
CA LEU A 105 -15.00 4.14 11.70
C LEU A 105 -14.89 3.96 10.18
N PHE A 106 -14.07 3.02 9.72
CA PHE A 106 -13.92 2.74 8.28
C PHE A 106 -15.19 2.16 7.66
N ALA A 107 -15.92 1.30 8.36
CA ALA A 107 -17.20 0.78 7.90
C ALA A 107 -18.24 1.91 7.77
N PHE A 108 -18.28 2.83 8.75
CA PHE A 108 -19.18 3.98 8.72
C PHE A 108 -18.86 4.92 7.54
N LEU A 109 -17.60 5.33 7.40
CA LEU A 109 -17.18 6.19 6.29
C LEU A 109 -17.38 5.52 4.92
N GLY A 110 -17.06 4.24 4.81
CA GLY A 110 -17.27 3.49 3.57
C GLY A 110 -18.75 3.36 3.20
N ALA A 111 -19.62 3.11 4.18
CA ALA A 111 -21.06 3.08 3.95
C ALA A 111 -21.59 4.47 3.54
N GLN A 112 -21.12 5.53 4.17
CA GLN A 112 -21.49 6.90 3.81
C GLN A 112 -21.08 7.22 2.37
N GLU A 113 -19.83 6.96 1.99
CA GLU A 113 -19.35 7.22 0.62
C GLU A 113 -20.12 6.39 -0.42
N LEU A 114 -20.45 5.12 -0.12
CA LEU A 114 -21.28 4.30 -1.00
C LEU A 114 -22.68 4.90 -1.17
N MET A 115 -23.33 5.31 -0.08
CA MET A 115 -24.64 5.95 -0.17
C MET A 115 -24.58 7.26 -0.97
N ASP A 116 -23.55 8.08 -0.76
CA ASP A 116 -23.35 9.33 -1.49
C ASP A 116 -23.13 9.08 -3.00
N ILE A 117 -22.45 8.00 -3.37
CA ILE A 117 -22.28 7.58 -4.78
C ILE A 117 -23.62 7.13 -5.39
N PHE A 118 -24.43 6.33 -4.66
CA PHE A 118 -25.71 5.83 -5.16
C PHE A 118 -26.85 6.85 -5.14
N ALA A 119 -26.76 7.89 -4.29
CA ALA A 119 -27.74 8.97 -4.20
C ALA A 119 -27.53 10.06 -5.27
N LYS A 120 -26.45 9.97 -6.05
CA LYS A 120 -26.06 10.90 -7.11
C LYS A 120 -26.40 10.36 -8.49
#